data_AF-A0A8J4EHS3-F1
#
_entry.id   AF-A0A8J4EHS3-F1
#
_cell.length_a   1.000
_cell.length_b   1.000
_cell.length_c   1.000
_cell.angle_alpha   90.00
_cell.angle_beta   90.00
_cell.angle_gamma   90.00
#
_symmetry.space_group_name_H-M   'P 1'
#
loop_
_entity.id
_entity.type
_entity.pdbx_description
1 polymer ?
#
loop_
_entity_poly.entity_id
_entity_poly.type
_entity_poly.pdbx_seq_one_letter_code
_entity_poly.pdbx_strand_id
1 'polypeptide(L)'
;MDQRTTSPTRRFAVTSLVRSPAVPAASLAAVALLGLSACTTGPVSQRQDSYDVSGSVTRLVLTGTEGAVRVHTGDGPVAVTEKISYTRDEPTTSHRVDGTTLYIDVDGCGKTVRHDRCDVSFDIRVPARPRSRSS
;
A
#
# COMPACT_ATOMS: atom_id res chain seq x y z
N MET A 1 -14.60 12.97 38.80
CA MET A 1 -15.99 13.41 39.07
C MET A 1 -16.30 14.54 38.07
N ASP A 2 -16.99 14.23 36.97
CA ASP A 2 -18.43 14.55 36.70
C ASP A 2 -18.64 16.05 36.38
N GLN A 3 -19.20 16.48 35.25
CA GLN A 3 -20.48 16.10 34.62
C GLN A 3 -20.38 16.33 33.08
N ARG A 4 -20.60 15.33 32.21
CA ARG A 4 -21.87 15.04 31.51
C ARG A 4 -22.67 16.27 31.08
N THR A 5 -22.64 16.57 29.78
CA THR A 5 -23.60 17.48 29.14
C THR A 5 -24.62 16.67 28.34
N THR A 6 -25.86 16.89 28.72
CA THR A 6 -27.18 16.30 28.41
C THR A 6 -27.64 16.66 26.98
N SER A 7 -28.06 15.69 26.12
CA SER A 7 -29.46 15.33 25.70
C SER A 7 -30.29 16.45 25.02
N PRO A 8 -31.38 16.20 24.24
CA PRO A 8 -32.08 14.94 23.96
C PRO A 8 -32.60 14.71 22.51
N THR A 9 -32.90 13.42 22.27
CA THR A 9 -33.78 12.82 21.27
C THR A 9 -35.17 13.46 21.21
N ARG A 10 -35.68 13.81 20.02
CA ARG A 10 -37.12 14.03 19.78
C ARG A 10 -37.63 13.11 18.68
N ARG A 11 -38.33 12.07 19.12
CA ARG A 11 -39.21 11.22 18.30
C ARG A 11 -40.43 12.04 17.93
N PHE A 12 -40.72 12.18 16.64
CA PHE A 12 -42.04 12.58 16.16
C PHE A 12 -42.64 11.39 15.42
N ALA A 13 -43.46 10.62 16.16
CA ALA A 13 -44.44 9.73 15.58
C ALA A 13 -45.57 10.60 15.03
N VAL A 14 -45.78 10.59 13.72
CA VAL A 14 -47.00 11.11 13.12
C VAL A 14 -47.79 9.91 12.63
N THR A 15 -48.66 9.43 13.52
CA THR A 15 -49.70 8.47 13.20
C THR A 15 -50.80 9.22 12.46
N SER A 16 -51.07 8.85 11.20
CA SER A 16 -52.35 9.17 10.57
C SER A 16 -52.77 7.98 9.72
N LEU A 17 -53.85 7.37 10.19
CA LEU A 17 -54.60 6.29 9.55
C LEU A 17 -55.49 6.85 8.43
N VAL A 18 -56.09 5.91 7.68
CA VAL A 18 -57.26 6.02 6.77
C VAL A 18 -56.83 6.19 5.29
N ARG A 19 -57.25 5.42 4.27
CA ARG A 19 -58.15 4.24 4.06
C ARG A 19 -58.09 3.88 2.55
N SER A 20 -58.06 2.58 2.21
CA SER A 20 -57.94 1.99 0.84
C SER A 20 -59.11 2.33 -0.12
N PRO A 21 -59.05 2.13 -1.48
CA PRO A 21 -59.06 0.78 -2.11
C PRO A 21 -58.35 0.59 -3.50
N ALA A 22 -58.01 -0.68 -3.81
CA ALA A 22 -58.00 -1.41 -5.12
C ALA A 22 -57.16 -0.98 -6.37
N VAL A 23 -56.63 -2.00 -7.06
CA VAL A 23 -55.71 -2.15 -8.23
C VAL A 23 -56.51 -2.03 -9.57
N PRO A 24 -56.04 -1.51 -10.75
CA PRO A 24 -55.02 -2.13 -11.65
C PRO A 24 -54.25 -1.27 -12.71
N ALA A 25 -53.32 -1.94 -13.44
CA ALA A 25 -52.83 -1.69 -14.82
C ALA A 25 -51.44 -1.02 -15.09
N ALA A 26 -50.52 -1.88 -15.56
CA ALA A 26 -49.57 -1.73 -16.68
C ALA A 26 -48.51 -0.60 -16.71
N SER A 27 -47.24 -0.97 -16.56
CA SER A 27 -46.16 -0.52 -17.48
C SER A 27 -45.00 -1.53 -17.47
N LEU A 28 -44.80 -2.23 -18.59
CA LEU A 28 -43.56 -2.92 -18.90
C LEU A 28 -42.47 -1.87 -19.19
N ALA A 29 -41.40 -1.86 -18.41
CA ALA A 29 -40.14 -1.25 -18.82
C ALA A 29 -38.99 -2.13 -18.31
N ALA A 30 -38.64 -3.12 -19.13
CA ALA A 30 -37.40 -3.86 -18.99
C ALA A 30 -36.24 -2.91 -19.28
N VAL A 31 -35.43 -2.59 -18.26
CA VAL A 31 -34.18 -1.87 -18.47
C VAL A 31 -33.07 -2.91 -18.49
N ALA A 32 -32.63 -3.26 -19.70
CA ALA A 32 -31.44 -4.06 -19.93
C ALA A 32 -30.22 -3.25 -19.49
N LEU A 33 -29.66 -3.57 -18.31
CA LEU A 33 -28.36 -3.05 -17.91
C LEU A 33 -27.29 -3.80 -18.69
N LEU A 34 -26.81 -3.17 -19.76
CA LEU A 34 -25.60 -3.53 -20.48
C LEU A 34 -24.43 -3.48 -19.49
N GLY A 35 -23.99 -4.64 -19.02
CA GLY A 35 -22.77 -4.76 -18.22
C GLY A 35 -21.57 -4.41 -19.08
N LEU A 36 -20.94 -3.27 -18.80
CA LEU A 36 -19.65 -2.91 -19.36
C LEU A 36 -18.66 -4.03 -19.02
N SER A 37 -18.05 -4.62 -20.04
CA SER A 37 -16.92 -5.53 -19.91
C SER A 37 -15.76 -4.78 -19.25
N ALA A 38 -15.61 -4.93 -17.94
CA ALA A 38 -14.43 -4.48 -17.23
C ALA A 38 -13.24 -5.30 -17.74
N CYS A 39 -12.24 -4.65 -18.33
CA CYS A 39 -10.93 -5.26 -18.57
C CYS A 39 -10.34 -5.62 -17.20
N THR A 40 -10.50 -6.88 -16.77
CA THR A 40 -9.97 -7.34 -15.49
C THR A 40 -8.46 -7.51 -15.63
N THR A 41 -7.72 -6.46 -15.29
CA THR A 41 -6.33 -6.62 -14.85
C THR A 41 -6.42 -7.42 -13.55
N GLY A 42 -5.67 -8.52 -13.41
CA GLY A 42 -5.79 -9.44 -12.27
C GLY A 42 -5.59 -8.76 -10.91
N PRO A 43 -5.95 -9.44 -9.80
CA PRO A 43 -5.75 -8.88 -8.46
C PRO A 43 -4.28 -8.54 -8.22
N VAL A 44 -4.03 -7.40 -7.56
CA VAL A 44 -2.67 -6.94 -7.20
C VAL A 44 -2.39 -7.34 -5.75
N SER A 45 -1.32 -8.10 -5.56
CA SER A 45 -0.74 -8.44 -4.26
C SER A 45 0.23 -7.35 -3.79
N GLN A 46 0.33 -7.18 -2.47
CA GLN A 46 1.25 -6.25 -1.83
C GLN A 46 1.89 -6.87 -0.59
N ARG A 47 3.18 -6.62 -0.40
CA ARG A 47 3.96 -7.02 0.78
C ARG A 47 4.90 -5.89 1.19
N GLN A 48 5.12 -5.75 2.49
CA GLN A 48 6.09 -4.81 3.02
C GLN A 48 6.90 -5.49 4.13
N ASP A 49 8.23 -5.40 4.04
CA ASP A 49 9.16 -5.89 5.04
C ASP A 49 10.16 -4.80 5.43
N SER A 50 10.62 -4.84 6.68
CA SER A 50 11.63 -3.91 7.19
C SER A 50 12.70 -4.66 7.97
N TYR A 51 13.96 -4.25 7.79
CA TYR A 51 15.08 -4.80 8.55
C TYR A 51 16.16 -3.73 8.80
N ASP A 52 16.85 -3.91 9.93
CA ASP A 52 18.03 -3.13 10.27
C ASP A 52 19.29 -3.80 9.72
N VAL A 53 20.18 -2.98 9.17
CA VAL A 53 21.48 -3.41 8.66
C VAL A 53 22.55 -2.98 9.66
N SER A 54 23.24 -3.97 10.22
CA SER A 54 24.35 -3.74 11.14
C SER A 54 25.63 -3.34 10.39
N GLY A 55 26.53 -2.64 11.09
CA GLY A 55 27.80 -2.19 10.54
C GLY A 55 27.78 -0.77 9.96
N SER A 56 28.91 -0.37 9.36
CA SER A 56 29.11 0.98 8.82
C SER A 56 28.90 0.98 7.30
N VAL A 57 27.64 0.88 6.88
CA VAL A 57 27.28 0.95 5.46
C VAL A 57 27.44 2.40 4.97
N THR A 58 28.23 2.58 3.92
CA THR A 58 28.45 3.89 3.25
C THR A 58 28.17 3.82 1.75
N ARG A 59 27.96 2.62 1.22
CA ARG A 59 27.63 2.37 -0.18
C ARG A 59 26.44 1.41 -0.27
N LEU A 60 25.53 1.70 -1.19
CA LEU A 60 24.42 0.83 -1.58
C LEU A 60 24.65 0.38 -3.03
N VAL A 61 24.51 -0.91 -3.29
CA VAL A 61 24.44 -1.50 -4.63
C VAL A 61 23.12 -2.22 -4.73
N LEU A 62 22.29 -1.82 -5.68
CA LEU A 62 21.02 -2.46 -5.99
C LEU A 62 21.12 -3.10 -7.37
N THR A 63 20.93 -4.41 -7.43
CA THR A 63 20.87 -5.18 -8.69
C THR A 63 19.44 -5.65 -8.91
N GLY A 64 18.97 -5.51 -10.14
CA GLY A 64 17.59 -5.83 -10.51
C GLY A 64 16.92 -4.62 -11.15
N THR A 65 15.76 -4.85 -11.73
CA THR A 65 15.00 -3.82 -12.43
C THR A 65 13.58 -3.81 -11.87
N GLU A 66 13.06 -2.60 -11.64
CA GLU A 66 11.67 -2.23 -11.29
C GLU A 66 11.46 -1.72 -9.85
N GLY A 67 11.19 -0.40 -9.74
CA GLY A 67 10.77 0.26 -8.51
C GLY A 67 11.54 1.54 -8.18
N ALA A 68 11.07 2.28 -7.18
CA ALA A 68 11.69 3.52 -6.72
C ALA A 68 12.62 3.28 -5.52
N VAL A 69 13.79 3.92 -5.52
CA VAL A 69 14.69 3.94 -4.36
C VAL A 69 14.66 5.32 -3.72
N ARG A 70 14.30 5.38 -2.43
CA ARG A 70 14.38 6.59 -1.61
C ARG A 70 15.41 6.40 -0.52
N VAL A 71 16.32 7.37 -0.40
CA VAL A 71 17.34 7.39 0.65
C VAL A 71 17.18 8.68 1.45
N HIS A 72 17.11 8.55 2.76
CA HIS A 72 16.95 9.69 3.67
C HIS A 72 17.78 9.49 4.94
N THR A 73 18.17 10.60 5.58
CA THR A 73 18.90 10.56 6.86
C THR A 73 17.94 10.48 8.04
N GLY A 74 18.31 9.74 9.09
CA GLY A 74 17.59 9.72 10.35
C GLY A 74 18.42 9.14 11.49
N ASP A 75 17.78 8.86 12.61
CA ASP A 75 18.43 8.28 13.78
C ASP A 75 18.52 6.75 13.68
N GLY A 76 19.40 6.16 14.48
CA GLY A 76 19.56 4.70 14.60
C GLY A 76 20.45 4.08 13.50
N PRO A 77 20.47 2.74 13.40
CA PRO A 77 21.21 2.04 12.35
C PRO A 77 20.58 2.29 10.97
N VAL A 78 21.28 1.84 9.93
CA VAL A 78 20.69 1.78 8.59
C VAL A 78 19.46 0.87 8.65
N ALA A 79 18.32 1.35 8.16
CA ALA A 79 17.12 0.54 8.01
C ALA A 79 16.65 0.55 6.57
N VAL A 80 16.23 -0.61 6.10
CA VAL A 80 15.66 -0.80 4.78
C VAL A 80 14.21 -1.21 4.95
N THR A 81 13.32 -0.54 4.22
CA THR A 81 11.93 -0.96 4.06
C THR A 81 11.69 -1.29 2.59
N GLU A 82 11.29 -2.52 2.34
CA GLU A 82 10.97 -3.05 1.02
C GLU A 82 9.46 -3.03 0.84
N LYS A 83 8.99 -2.54 -0.30
CA LYS A 83 7.58 -2.49 -0.69
C LYS A 83 7.44 -3.19 -2.03
N ILE A 84 6.75 -4.32 -2.00
CA ILE A 84 6.60 -5.20 -3.16
C ILE A 84 5.15 -5.17 -3.61
N SER A 85 4.91 -4.96 -4.91
CA SER A 85 3.60 -5.09 -5.52
C SER A 85 3.67 -5.94 -6.79
N TYR A 86 2.85 -6.98 -6.87
CA TYR A 86 2.88 -7.93 -7.98
C TYR A 86 1.48 -8.43 -8.35
N THR A 87 1.32 -9.00 -9.55
CA THR A 87 0.04 -9.56 -10.04
C THR A 87 0.08 -11.08 -10.28
N ARG A 88 1.27 -11.65 -10.48
CA ARG A 88 1.46 -13.09 -10.71
C ARG A 88 2.50 -13.66 -9.75
N ASP A 89 3.75 -13.69 -10.19
CA ASP A 89 4.85 -14.27 -9.45
C ASP A 89 5.38 -13.24 -8.44
N GLU A 90 5.50 -13.64 -7.18
CA GLU A 90 6.11 -12.79 -6.16
C GLU A 90 7.61 -12.67 -6.43
N PRO A 91 8.15 -11.45 -6.59
CA PRO A 91 9.59 -11.28 -6.70
C PRO A 91 10.26 -11.57 -5.37
N THR A 92 11.51 -12.00 -5.43
CA THR A 92 12.33 -12.29 -4.25
C THR A 92 13.40 -11.24 -4.09
N THR A 93 13.59 -10.76 -2.87
CA THR A 93 14.67 -9.87 -2.49
C THR A 93 15.67 -10.62 -1.62
N SER A 94 16.95 -10.29 -1.77
CA SER A 94 18.01 -10.75 -0.89
C SER A 94 18.98 -9.61 -0.58
N HIS A 95 19.63 -9.68 0.57
CA HIS A 95 20.60 -8.66 0.98
C HIS A 95 21.85 -9.29 1.58
N ARG A 96 22.98 -8.60 1.42
CA ARG A 96 24.23 -8.93 2.10
C ARG A 96 25.07 -7.68 2.34
N VAL A 97 25.88 -7.71 3.39
CA VAL A 97 26.87 -6.67 3.67
C VAL A 97 28.26 -7.24 3.40
N ASP A 98 29.04 -6.53 2.59
CA ASP A 98 30.46 -6.82 2.36
C ASP A 98 31.28 -5.53 2.51
N GLY A 99 32.17 -5.53 3.51
CA GLY A 99 32.86 -4.33 3.98
C GLY A 99 31.89 -3.23 4.40
N THR A 100 31.93 -2.10 3.69
CA THR A 100 31.03 -0.95 3.91
C THR A 100 29.91 -0.85 2.87
N THR A 101 29.69 -1.91 2.08
CA THR A 101 28.70 -1.93 1.00
C THR A 101 27.55 -2.87 1.33
N LEU A 102 26.34 -2.33 1.29
CA LEU A 102 25.10 -3.10 1.28
C LEU A 102 24.75 -3.44 -0.17
N TYR A 103 24.67 -4.73 -0.45
CA TYR A 103 24.16 -5.27 -1.71
C TYR A 103 22.74 -5.74 -1.49
N ILE A 104 21.85 -5.33 -2.39
CA ILE A 104 20.48 -5.82 -2.47
C ILE A 104 20.27 -6.32 -3.88
N ASP A 105 19.83 -7.57 -3.99
CA ASP A 105 19.53 -8.22 -5.26
C ASP A 105 18.02 -8.50 -5.33
N VAL A 106 17.42 -8.15 -6.46
CA VAL A 106 15.99 -8.36 -6.76
C VAL A 106 15.86 -9.29 -7.94
N ASP A 107 15.16 -10.40 -7.73
CA ASP A 107 14.86 -11.41 -8.73
C ASP A 107 13.34 -11.61 -8.89
N GLY A 108 12.92 -12.20 -10.01
CA GLY A 108 11.52 -12.57 -10.23
C GLY A 108 10.65 -11.51 -10.94
N CYS A 109 11.08 -10.25 -11.00
CA CYS A 109 10.51 -9.30 -11.96
C CYS A 109 11.13 -9.56 -13.35
N GLY A 110 10.52 -10.47 -14.12
CA GLY A 110 10.90 -10.79 -15.50
C GLY A 110 10.56 -9.66 -16.49
N LYS A 111 10.72 -9.89 -17.80
CA LYS A 111 10.24 -8.96 -18.84
C LYS A 111 8.71 -8.89 -18.76
N THR A 112 8.20 -7.89 -18.05
CA THR A 112 6.77 -7.68 -17.83
C THR A 112 6.04 -7.61 -19.17
N VAL A 113 5.04 -8.48 -19.35
CA VAL A 113 4.02 -8.35 -20.41
C VAL A 113 3.17 -7.12 -20.06
N ARG A 114 2.64 -6.41 -21.06
CA ARG A 114 2.04 -5.06 -20.91
C ARG A 114 0.97 -4.86 -19.82
N HIS A 115 0.48 -5.92 -19.19
CA HIS A 115 -0.58 -5.90 -18.18
C HIS A 115 -0.18 -6.49 -16.82
N ASP A 116 1.06 -6.96 -16.67
CA ASP A 116 1.53 -7.48 -15.39
C ASP A 116 2.24 -6.37 -14.62
N ARG A 117 1.85 -6.24 -13.35
CA ARG A 117 2.56 -5.41 -12.38
C ARG A 117 3.60 -6.26 -11.66
N CYS A 118 4.83 -5.75 -11.62
CA CYS A 118 5.89 -6.09 -10.69
C CYS A 118 6.52 -4.74 -10.29
N ASP A 119 6.67 -4.47 -9.00
CA ASP A 119 7.32 -3.26 -8.48
C ASP A 119 7.96 -3.62 -7.14
N VAL A 120 9.25 -3.32 -7.01
CA VAL A 120 10.01 -3.50 -5.77
C VAL A 120 10.65 -2.17 -5.40
N SER A 121 9.97 -1.42 -4.54
CA SER A 121 10.41 -0.11 -4.09
C SER A 121 11.11 -0.17 -2.74
N PHE A 122 12.16 0.63 -2.56
CA PHE A 122 12.99 0.67 -1.35
C PHE A 122 12.92 2.04 -0.68
N ASP A 123 12.77 2.06 0.63
CA ASP A 123 12.94 3.23 1.49
C ASP A 123 14.06 2.96 2.50
N ILE A 124 15.15 3.72 2.40
CA ILE A 124 16.39 3.46 3.11
C ILE A 124 16.70 4.65 4.00
N ARG A 125 16.69 4.40 5.32
CA ARG A 125 17.15 5.35 6.32
C ARG A 125 18.62 5.11 6.59
N VAL A 126 19.43 6.15 6.47
CA VAL A 126 20.85 6.13 6.86
C VAL A 126 21.10 7.00 8.10
N PRO A 127 22.01 6.61 9.01
CA PRO A 127 22.35 7.43 10.16
C PRO A 127 22.89 8.80 9.71
N ALA A 128 22.49 9.86 10.40
CA ALA A 128 23.15 11.15 10.24
C ALA A 128 24.64 11.02 10.63
N ARG A 129 25.54 11.62 9.84
CA ARG A 129 26.96 11.64 10.22
C ARG A 129 27.12 12.39 11.54
N PRO A 130 27.85 11.85 12.53
CA PRO A 130 28.26 12.62 13.69
C PRO A 130 29.06 13.83 13.21
N ARG A 131 28.75 15.03 13.71
CA ARG A 131 29.60 16.20 13.45
C ARG A 131 30.98 15.90 14.03
N SER A 132 32.01 15.82 13.18
CA SER A 132 33.39 15.80 13.64
C SER A 132 33.66 17.12 14.35
N ARG A 133 33.84 17.08 15.67
CA ARG A 133 34.31 18.26 16.42
C ARG A 133 35.83 18.31 16.23
N SER A 134 36.34 19.24 15.42
CA SER A 134 37.78 19.50 15.43
C SER A 134 38.11 20.19 16.75
N SER A 135 39.05 19.61 17.49
CA SER A 135 39.59 20.21 18.70
C SER A 135 40.72 21.18 18.37
#